data_AF-A0AAD0KGL6-F1
#
_entry.id   AF-A0AAD0KGL6-F1
#
_cell.length_a   1.000
_cell.length_b   1.000
_cell.length_c   1.000
_cell.angle_alpha   90.00
_cell.angle_beta   90.00
_cell.angle_gamma   90.00
#
_symmetry.space_group_name_H-M   'P 1'
#
loop_
_entity.id
_entity.type
_entity.pdbx_description
1 polymer ?
#
loop_
_entity_poly.entity_id
_entity_poly.type
_entity_poly.pdbx_seq_one_letter_code
_entity_poly.pdbx_strand_id
1 'polypeptide(L)'
;MAAGKQSLDKVSLVGGGLAAMGLAHFVAPQAFAPITAPVFPDDTTTWTYRNGACETAIGAALVSKRTRRLGLVGLAGYVGFLGYRAALAKK
;
A
#
# COMPACT_ATOMS: atom_id res chain seq x y z
N MET A 1 5.27 -31.56 -13.58
CA MET A 1 5.22 -30.24 -12.90
C MET A 1 3.87 -29.60 -13.22
N ALA A 2 2.87 -29.79 -12.35
CA ALA A 2 1.55 -29.21 -12.56
C ALA A 2 1.58 -27.75 -12.07
N ALA A 3 1.77 -26.81 -13.01
CA ALA A 3 1.40 -25.43 -12.81
C ALA A 3 -0.14 -25.36 -12.73
N GLY A 4 -0.68 -25.74 -11.57
CA GLY A 4 -2.11 -25.62 -11.31
C GLY A 4 -2.48 -24.15 -11.41
N LYS A 5 -3.27 -23.80 -12.43
CA LYS A 5 -3.90 -22.48 -12.61
C LYS A 5 -4.53 -22.09 -11.28
N GLN A 6 -3.82 -21.30 -10.48
CA GLN A 6 -4.39 -20.68 -9.30
C GLN A 6 -5.40 -19.67 -9.83
N SER A 7 -6.68 -19.94 -9.67
CA SER A 7 -7.71 -18.92 -9.83
C SER A 7 -7.29 -17.73 -8.97
N LEU A 8 -7.06 -16.57 -9.60
CA LEU A 8 -6.75 -15.31 -8.93
C LEU A 8 -7.97 -14.92 -8.10
N ASP A 9 -7.96 -15.28 -6.82
CA ASP A 9 -9.03 -14.89 -5.93
C ASP A 9 -9.00 -13.38 -5.69
N LYS A 10 -10.17 -12.78 -5.40
CA LYS A 10 -10.35 -11.33 -5.31
C LYS A 10 -9.30 -10.66 -4.41
N VAL A 11 -8.88 -11.33 -3.33
CA VAL A 11 -7.88 -10.79 -2.40
C VAL A 11 -6.50 -10.71 -3.06
N SER A 12 -6.10 -11.69 -3.85
CA SER A 12 -4.85 -11.64 -4.61
C SER A 12 -4.89 -10.60 -5.72
N LEU A 13 -6.04 -10.36 -6.35
CA LEU A 13 -6.18 -9.28 -7.34
C LEU A 13 -6.01 -7.90 -6.68
N VAL A 14 -6.69 -7.67 -5.54
CA VAL A 14 -6.53 -6.45 -4.75
C VAL A 14 -5.10 -6.30 -4.25
N GLY A 15 -4.50 -7.37 -3.74
CA GLY A 15 -3.10 -7.38 -3.28
C GLY A 15 -2.12 -7.04 -4.40
N GLY A 16 -2.31 -7.60 -5.60
CA GLY A 16 -1.49 -7.29 -6.76
C GLY A 16 -1.63 -5.83 -7.20
N GLY A 17 -2.86 -5.30 -7.23
CA GLY A 17 -3.11 -3.89 -7.54
C GLY A 17 -2.49 -2.94 -6.51
N LEU A 18 -2.62 -3.26 -5.23
CA LEU A 18 -2.00 -2.49 -4.14
C LEU A 18 -0.48 -2.50 -4.26
N ALA A 19 0.12 -3.66 -4.56
CA ALA A 19 1.55 -3.76 -4.75
C ALA A 19 2.05 -2.95 -5.95
N ALA A 20 1.31 -2.98 -7.06
CA ALA A 20 1.61 -2.18 -8.23
C ALA A 20 1.51 -0.67 -7.94
N MET A 21 0.50 -0.24 -7.16
CA MET A 21 0.38 1.15 -6.72
C MET A 21 1.54 1.57 -5.82
N GLY A 22 1.95 0.69 -4.90
CA GLY A 22 3.11 0.93 -4.05
C GLY A 22 4.39 1.11 -4.86
N LEU A 23 4.59 0.30 -5.91
CA LEU A 23 5.71 0.45 -6.85
C LEU A 23 5.63 1.77 -7.63
N ALA A 24 4.43 2.21 -8.01
CA ALA A 24 4.23 3.46 -8.73
C ALA A 24 4.72 4.69 -7.94
N HIS A 25 4.63 4.67 -6.61
CA HIS A 25 5.19 5.73 -5.76
C HIS A 25 6.71 5.90 -5.93
N PHE A 26 7.43 4.82 -6.24
CA PHE A 26 8.88 4.88 -6.48
C PHE A 26 9.23 5.34 -7.90
N VAL A 27 8.40 4.98 -8.87
CA VAL A 27 8.60 5.32 -10.28
C VAL A 27 8.25 6.79 -10.55
N ALA A 28 7.13 7.26 -10.02
CA ALA A 28 6.59 8.60 -10.29
C ALA A 28 6.09 9.28 -9.00
N PRO A 29 6.95 9.54 -8.01
CA PRO A 29 6.55 10.08 -6.71
C PRO A 29 5.81 11.43 -6.82
N GLN A 30 6.14 12.24 -7.83
CA GLN A 30 5.51 13.55 -8.04
C GLN A 30 4.02 13.44 -8.39
N ALA A 31 3.59 12.33 -9.01
CA ALA A 31 2.18 12.09 -9.31
C ALA A 31 1.33 11.93 -8.05
N PHE A 32 1.95 11.56 -6.92
CA PHE A 32 1.31 11.33 -5.63
C PHE A 32 1.42 12.53 -4.68
N ALA A 33 2.21 13.54 -5.03
CA ALA A 33 2.41 14.73 -4.20
C ALA A 33 1.08 15.45 -3.85
N PRO A 34 0.10 15.63 -4.77
CA PRO A 34 -1.16 16.29 -4.44
C PRO A 34 -1.99 15.57 -3.36
N ILE A 35 -1.82 14.25 -3.23
CA ILE A 35 -2.53 13.42 -2.26
C ILE A 35 -1.72 13.29 -0.96
N THR A 36 -0.40 13.25 -1.07
CA THR A 36 0.50 13.04 0.08
C THR A 36 0.72 14.33 0.86
N ALA A 37 0.90 15.47 0.20
CA ALA A 37 1.26 16.75 0.83
C ALA A 37 0.23 17.22 1.88
N PRO A 38 -1.10 17.12 1.67
CA PRO A 38 -2.07 17.52 2.68
C PRO A 38 -2.01 16.69 3.98
N VAL A 39 -1.44 15.49 3.95
CA VAL A 39 -1.32 14.59 5.12
C VAL A 39 0.11 14.58 5.70
N PHE A 40 1.10 14.93 4.87
CA PHE A 40 2.53 14.91 5.17
C PHE A 40 3.24 16.13 4.55
N PRO A 41 3.05 17.34 5.11
CA PRO A 41 3.56 18.57 4.50
C PRO A 41 5.09 18.72 4.61
N ASP A 42 5.68 18.36 5.75
CA ASP A 42 7.10 18.66 6.02
C ASP A 42 8.10 17.74 5.31
N ASP A 43 7.63 16.67 4.65
CA ASP A 43 8.49 15.65 4.04
C ASP A 43 7.73 14.85 2.97
N THR A 44 6.96 15.52 2.12
CA THR A 44 6.01 14.88 1.19
C THR A 44 6.65 13.75 0.38
N THR A 45 7.77 14.00 -0.30
CA THR A 45 8.44 13.00 -1.15
C THR A 45 8.92 11.79 -0.36
N THR A 46 9.50 12.01 0.83
CA THR A 46 9.95 10.92 1.71
C THR A 46 8.77 10.07 2.17
N TRP A 47 7.66 10.71 2.52
CA TRP A 47 6.43 10.01 2.89
C TRP A 47 5.77 9.29 1.72
N THR A 48 5.86 9.82 0.50
CA THR A 48 5.45 9.11 -0.73
C THR A 48 6.19 7.79 -0.88
N TYR A 49 7.52 7.76 -0.70
CA TYR A 49 8.28 6.50 -0.75
C TYR A 49 7.96 5.55 0.39
N ARG A 50 7.76 6.06 1.62
CA ARG A 50 7.38 5.22 2.78
C ARG A 50 6.01 4.58 2.57
N ASN A 51 5.05 5.35 2.07
CA ASN A 51 3.72 4.85 1.70
C ASN A 51 3.84 3.78 0.61
N GLY A 52 4.61 4.05 -0.44
CA GLY A 52 4.89 3.08 -1.49
C GLY A 52 5.48 1.77 -0.97
N ALA A 53 6.43 1.84 -0.03
CA ALA A 53 7.03 0.65 0.60
C ALA A 53 5.98 -0.18 1.36
N CYS A 54 5.15 0.50 2.16
CA CYS A 54 4.08 -0.14 2.93
C CYS A 54 3.07 -0.83 2.01
N GLU A 55 2.55 -0.12 1.01
CA GLU A 55 1.59 -0.66 0.04
C GLU A 55 2.16 -1.84 -0.75
N THR A 56 3.42 -1.75 -1.17
CA THR A 56 4.12 -2.84 -1.87
C THR A 56 4.20 -4.08 -0.99
N ALA A 57 4.66 -3.94 0.26
CA ALA A 57 4.81 -5.06 1.18
C ALA A 57 3.47 -5.68 1.56
N ILE A 58 2.45 -4.86 1.85
CA ILE A 58 1.10 -5.30 2.19
C ILE A 58 0.47 -6.02 0.99
N GLY A 59 0.55 -5.43 -0.20
CA GLY A 59 0.04 -6.00 -1.43
C GLY A 59 0.66 -7.36 -1.74
N ALA A 60 2.00 -7.46 -1.67
CA ALA A 60 2.71 -8.73 -1.83
C ALA A 60 2.29 -9.77 -0.79
N ALA A 61 2.10 -9.36 0.47
CA ALA A 61 1.63 -10.24 1.53
C ALA A 61 0.20 -10.75 1.30
N LEU A 62 -0.68 -9.96 0.68
CA LEU A 62 -2.05 -10.34 0.35
C LEU A 62 -2.14 -11.34 -0.82
N VAL A 63 -1.22 -11.23 -1.80
CA VAL A 63 -1.13 -12.13 -2.95
C VAL A 63 -0.87 -13.57 -2.50
N SER A 64 0.04 -13.76 -1.54
CA SER A 64 0.37 -15.09 -1.00
C SER A 64 -0.62 -15.54 0.08
N LYS A 65 -1.28 -16.67 -0.15
CA LYS A 65 -2.24 -17.27 0.82
C LYS A 65 -1.60 -17.51 2.21
N ARG A 66 -0.30 -17.80 2.26
CA ARG A 66 0.44 -18.03 3.52
C ARG A 66 0.58 -16.77 4.37
N THR A 67 0.75 -15.61 3.73
CA THR A 67 0.97 -14.32 4.42
C THR A 67 -0.27 -13.45 4.46
N ARG A 68 -1.37 -13.86 3.83
CA ARG A 68 -2.58 -13.05 3.67
C ARG A 68 -3.15 -12.52 4.99
N ARG A 69 -3.15 -13.33 6.04
CA ARG A 69 -3.61 -12.87 7.38
C ARG A 69 -2.75 -11.71 7.89
N LEU A 70 -1.43 -11.80 7.73
CA LEU A 70 -0.51 -10.71 8.08
C LEU A 70 -0.74 -9.50 7.17
N GLY A 71 -0.96 -9.72 5.86
CA GLY A 71 -1.29 -8.66 4.92
C GLY A 71 -2.56 -7.90 5.30
N LEU A 72 -3.62 -8.59 5.74
CA LEU A 72 -4.87 -7.96 6.18
C LEU A 72 -4.69 -7.15 7.48
N VAL A 73 -3.94 -7.68 8.44
CA VAL A 73 -3.60 -6.95 9.68
C VAL A 73 -2.74 -5.72 9.36
N GLY A 74 -1.74 -5.88 8.48
CA GLY A 74 -0.90 -4.79 8.00
C GLY A 74 -1.71 -3.72 7.27
N LEU A 75 -2.65 -4.11 6.42
CA LEU A 75 -3.56 -3.19 5.74
C LEU A 75 -4.41 -2.40 6.74
N ALA A 76 -5.01 -3.07 7.72
CA ALA A 76 -5.81 -2.40 8.76
C ALA A 76 -4.96 -1.40 9.56
N GLY A 77 -3.75 -1.80 9.97
CA GLY A 77 -2.81 -0.91 10.68
C GLY A 77 -2.39 0.29 9.84
N TYR A 78 -2.10 0.07 8.55
CA TYR A 78 -1.69 1.12 7.62
C TYR A 78 -2.81 2.14 7.36
N VAL A 79 -4.03 1.67 7.10
CA VAL A 79 -5.20 2.55 6.94
C VAL A 79 -5.50 3.32 8.22
N GLY A 80 -5.41 2.67 9.39
CA GLY A 80 -5.56 3.34 10.68
C GLY A 80 -4.51 4.45 10.90
N PHE A 81 -3.25 4.17 10.57
CA PHE A 81 -2.17 5.15 10.63
C PHE A 81 -2.40 6.35 9.70
N LEU A 82 -2.77 6.11 8.44
CA LEU A 82 -3.09 7.18 7.49
C LEU A 82 -4.27 8.02 7.95
N GLY A 83 -5.33 7.39 8.45
CA GLY A 83 -6.50 8.08 9.00
C GLY A 83 -6.14 8.96 10.21
N TYR A 84 -5.32 8.45 11.13
CA TYR A 84 -4.81 9.21 12.26
C TYR A 84 -3.99 10.43 11.82
N ARG A 85 -3.05 10.25 10.88
CA ARG A 85 -2.24 11.34 10.31
C ARG A 85 -3.11 12.39 9.61
N ALA A 86 -4.09 11.96 8.82
CA ALA A 86 -5.02 12.86 8.13
C ALA A 86 -5.89 13.65 9.11
N ALA A 87 -6.29 13.05 10.23
CA ALA A 87 -7.03 13.74 11.28
C ALA A 87 -6.16 14.79 12.00
N LEU A 88 -4.87 14.54 12.19
CA LEU A 88 -3.92 15.53 12.72
C LEU A 88 -3.65 16.68 11.75
N ALA A 89 -3.52 16.39 10.46
CA ALA A 89 -3.21 17.40 9.45
C ALA A 89 -4.38 18.36 9.16
N LYS A 90 -5.60 18.01 9.60
CA LYS A 90 -6.81 18.86 9.49
C LYS A 90 -7.01 19.81 10.67
N LYS A 91 -6.20 19.72 11.72
CA LYS A 91 -6.23 20.64 12.89
C LYS A 91 -5.23 21.77 12.69
#